data_AF-A0A1Y2AVR2-F1
#
_entry.id   AF-A0A1Y2AVR2-F1
#
_cell.length_a   1.000
_cell.length_b   1.000
_cell.length_c   1.000
_cell.angle_alpha   90.00
_cell.angle_beta   90.00
_cell.angle_gamma   90.00
#
_symmetry.space_group_name_H-M   'P 1'
#
loop_
_entity.id
_entity.type
_entity.pdbx_description
1 polymer ?
#
loop_
_entity_poly.entity_id
_entity_poly.type
_entity_poly.pdbx_seq_one_letter_code
_entity_poly.pdbx_strand_id
1 'polypeptide(L)'
;MNSDCSCIEPTYRKRTRSIRCPPGLSACATYSSSPALKGAFECLDTRSSLEACGGCPGTGGVDCSAIDNADDVTCEQSRCVIRSCAPGFTVNANGTECIEDENSTTATGRRIAVQSLNGIEKFWGL
;
A
#
# COMPACT_ATOMS: atom_id res chain seq x y z
N MET A 1 15.88 -72.20 -3.30
CA MET A 1 16.07 -70.78 -3.67
C MET A 1 14.87 -70.03 -3.13
N ASN A 2 15.00 -69.39 -1.98
CA ASN A 2 13.89 -68.72 -1.30
C ASN A 2 13.79 -67.28 -1.79
N SER A 3 12.71 -67.00 -2.50
CA SER A 3 12.43 -65.76 -3.21
C SER A 3 11.47 -64.87 -2.41
N ASP A 4 11.79 -64.60 -1.14
CA ASP A 4 11.05 -63.62 -0.33
C ASP A 4 11.84 -62.32 -0.24
N CYS A 5 11.69 -61.47 -1.25
CA CYS A 5 12.09 -60.08 -1.17
C CYS A 5 10.82 -59.22 -1.31
N SER A 6 10.16 -58.95 -0.18
CA SER A 6 9.09 -57.96 -0.15
C SER A 6 9.70 -56.57 -0.22
N CYS A 7 9.57 -55.90 -1.37
CA CYS A 7 9.72 -54.46 -1.44
C CYS A 7 8.57 -53.82 -0.65
N ILE A 8 8.90 -53.22 0.50
CA ILE A 8 7.98 -52.32 1.19
C ILE A 8 7.84 -51.09 0.30
N GLU A 9 6.71 -50.97 -0.40
CA GLU A 9 6.31 -49.76 -1.12
C GLU A 9 6.52 -48.56 -0.18
N PRO A 10 7.37 -47.58 -0.52
CA PRO A 10 7.48 -46.38 0.28
C PRO A 10 6.13 -45.68 0.17
N THR A 11 5.29 -45.84 1.19
CA THR A 11 4.14 -44.96 1.38
C THR A 11 4.72 -43.55 1.47
N TYR A 12 4.73 -42.85 0.35
CA TYR A 12 5.05 -41.43 0.28
C TYR A 12 3.90 -40.71 1.00
N ARG A 13 3.84 -40.86 2.33
CA ARG A 13 3.18 -39.90 3.19
C ARG A 13 3.94 -38.62 2.93
N LYS A 14 3.36 -37.75 2.11
CA LYS A 14 3.72 -36.34 2.05
C LYS A 14 3.75 -35.87 3.49
N ARG A 15 4.95 -35.78 4.06
CA ARG A 15 5.16 -35.03 5.29
C ARG A 15 4.72 -33.63 4.90
N THR A 16 3.52 -33.23 5.31
CA THR A 16 3.15 -31.83 5.40
C THR A 16 4.12 -31.24 6.40
N ARG A 17 5.29 -30.81 5.91
CA ARG A 17 6.15 -29.91 6.66
C ARG A 17 5.22 -28.75 6.99
N SER A 18 4.89 -28.58 8.27
CA SER A 18 4.19 -27.39 8.72
C SER A 18 5.01 -26.23 8.17
N ILE A 19 4.42 -25.48 7.24
CA ILE A 19 5.02 -24.30 6.68
C ILE A 19 5.14 -23.34 7.85
N ARG A 20 6.35 -23.21 8.39
CA ARG A 20 6.65 -22.33 9.52
C ARG A 20 7.67 -21.32 9.04
N CYS A 21 7.24 -20.07 8.99
CA CYS A 21 8.17 -18.97 8.93
C CYS A 21 8.85 -18.81 10.30
N PRO A 22 10.03 -18.17 10.34
CA PRO A 22 10.62 -17.68 11.58
C PRO A 22 9.62 -16.87 12.42
N PRO A 23 9.80 -16.81 13.75
CA PRO A 23 8.96 -15.98 14.60
C PRO A 23 8.88 -14.54 14.09
N GLY A 24 7.67 -13.97 14.07
CA GLY A 24 7.43 -12.61 13.58
C GLY A 24 7.13 -12.50 12.09
N LEU A 25 7.29 -13.57 11.31
CA LEU A 25 6.98 -13.59 9.87
C LEU A 25 5.71 -14.41 9.58
N SER A 26 5.01 -13.99 8.54
CA SER A 26 3.78 -14.63 8.03
C SER A 26 4.08 -15.42 6.77
N ALA A 27 3.54 -16.64 6.66
CA ALA A 27 3.65 -17.45 5.45
C ALA A 27 2.58 -17.01 4.43
N CYS A 28 3.00 -16.27 3.41
CA CYS A 28 2.15 -15.75 2.35
C CYS A 28 2.24 -16.62 1.10
N ALA A 29 1.10 -16.89 0.46
CA ALA A 29 1.09 -17.65 -0.78
C ALA A 29 1.74 -16.82 -1.89
N THR A 30 2.66 -17.43 -2.64
CA THR A 30 3.23 -16.77 -3.82
C THR A 30 2.31 -16.97 -5.02
N TYR A 31 2.03 -15.90 -5.77
CA TYR A 31 1.27 -15.98 -7.01
C TYR A 31 2.21 -16.27 -8.18
N SER A 32 2.49 -17.55 -8.44
CA SER A 32 3.28 -17.98 -9.59
C SER A 32 2.44 -18.81 -10.56
N SER A 33 2.56 -18.52 -11.86
CA SER A 33 1.97 -19.31 -12.95
C SER A 33 2.78 -20.58 -13.27
N SER A 34 3.98 -20.72 -12.70
CA SER A 34 4.82 -21.90 -12.90
C SER A 34 4.23 -23.12 -12.18
N PRO A 35 4.03 -24.26 -12.87
CA PRO A 35 3.58 -25.51 -12.24
C PRO A 35 4.49 -25.96 -11.09
N ALA A 36 5.79 -25.63 -11.16
CA ALA A 36 6.78 -25.99 -10.15
C ALA A 36 6.65 -25.17 -8.86
N LEU A 37 6.03 -23.99 -8.91
CA LEU A 37 5.84 -23.09 -7.77
C LEU A 37 4.38 -23.05 -7.30
N LYS A 38 3.54 -23.97 -7.80
CA LYS A 38 2.14 -24.07 -7.38
C LYS A 38 2.07 -24.42 -5.89
N GLY A 39 1.49 -23.51 -5.11
CA GLY A 39 1.40 -23.65 -3.65
C GLY A 39 2.71 -23.33 -2.91
N ALA A 40 3.67 -22.68 -3.58
CA ALA A 40 4.81 -22.07 -2.91
C ALA A 40 4.35 -20.92 -2.02
N PHE A 41 5.17 -20.64 -1.01
CA PHE A 41 4.95 -19.58 -0.05
C PHE A 41 6.25 -18.82 0.15
N GLU A 42 6.11 -17.59 0.58
CA GLU A 42 7.20 -16.74 1.04
C GLU A 42 6.90 -16.26 2.47
N CYS A 43 7.96 -15.89 3.20
CA CYS A 43 7.84 -15.39 4.56
C CYS A 43 7.97 -13.87 4.54
N LEU A 44 6.89 -13.16 4.87
CA LEU A 44 6.84 -11.70 4.86
C LEU A 44 6.63 -11.15 6.28
N ASP A 45 7.26 -10.01 6.57
CA ASP A 45 6.97 -9.25 7.78
C ASP A 45 5.76 -8.35 7.54
N THR A 46 4.58 -8.82 7.90
CA THR A 46 3.32 -8.09 7.70
C THR A 46 3.13 -6.93 8.69
N ARG A 47 4.12 -6.65 9.54
CA ARG A 47 4.10 -5.52 10.48
C ARG A 47 4.84 -4.30 9.98
N SER A 48 5.77 -4.49 9.03
CA SER A 48 6.63 -3.43 8.51
C SER A 48 6.86 -3.46 6.99
N SER A 49 6.44 -4.50 6.28
CA SER A 49 6.53 -4.55 4.82
C SER A 49 5.49 -3.62 4.19
N LEU A 50 5.92 -2.72 3.29
CA LEU A 50 5.02 -1.83 2.55
C LEU A 50 4.01 -2.60 1.70
N GLU A 51 4.48 -3.61 0.96
CA GLU A 51 3.67 -4.40 0.00
C GLU A 51 2.72 -5.42 0.65
N ALA A 52 2.88 -5.65 1.95
CA ALA A 52 2.18 -6.69 2.70
C ALA A 52 1.78 -6.18 4.09
N CYS A 53 1.44 -4.89 4.17
CA CYS A 53 1.17 -4.26 5.44
C CYS A 53 -0.16 -4.78 6.01
N GLY A 54 -0.12 -5.29 7.24
CA GLY A 54 -1.29 -5.81 7.94
C GLY A 54 -1.72 -7.23 7.56
N GLY A 55 -1.15 -7.81 6.51
CA GLY A 55 -1.50 -9.17 6.09
C GLY A 55 -0.79 -9.59 4.82
N CYS A 56 -1.05 -10.81 4.38
CA CYS A 56 -0.50 -11.29 3.13
C CYS A 56 -1.17 -10.62 1.91
N PRO A 57 -0.43 -10.34 0.83
CA PRO A 57 -1.01 -9.82 -0.41
C PRO A 57 -2.19 -10.68 -0.88
N GLY A 58 -3.28 -10.04 -1.31
CA GLY A 58 -4.50 -10.73 -1.74
C GLY A 58 -5.30 -11.45 -0.63
N THR A 59 -4.86 -11.37 0.63
CA THR A 59 -5.51 -11.98 1.80
C THR A 59 -5.54 -11.01 2.99
N GLY A 60 -5.79 -9.73 2.72
CA GLY A 60 -5.96 -8.68 3.73
C GLY A 60 -4.74 -7.78 3.95
N GLY A 61 -3.59 -8.10 3.33
CA GLY A 61 -2.47 -7.18 3.21
C GLY A 61 -2.75 -6.02 2.27
N VAL A 62 -2.27 -4.84 2.63
CA VAL A 62 -2.33 -3.63 1.82
C VAL A 62 -0.93 -3.29 1.34
N ASP A 63 -0.82 -2.87 0.08
CA ASP A 63 0.36 -2.22 -0.45
C ASP A 63 0.29 -0.71 -0.14
N CYS A 64 1.05 -0.28 0.86
CA CYS A 64 1.09 1.13 1.26
C CYS A 64 1.79 2.02 0.22
N SER A 65 2.63 1.46 -0.65
CA SER A 65 3.34 2.24 -1.68
C SER A 65 2.42 2.73 -2.79
N ALA A 66 1.27 2.05 -2.95
CA ALA A 66 0.24 2.40 -3.93
C ALA A 66 -0.75 3.49 -3.44
N ILE A 67 -0.49 4.15 -2.31
CA ILE A 67 -1.32 5.27 -1.84
C ILE A 67 -1.07 6.49 -2.73
N ASP A 68 -2.13 6.93 -3.41
CA ASP A 68 -2.06 8.08 -4.32
C ASP A 68 -1.60 9.35 -3.61
N ASN A 69 -0.70 10.08 -4.27
CA ASN A 69 -0.12 11.35 -3.84
C ASN A 69 0.64 11.30 -2.50
N ALA A 70 0.90 10.12 -1.94
CA ALA A 70 1.86 9.97 -0.84
C ALA A 70 3.29 10.13 -1.38
N ASP A 71 4.10 10.89 -0.64
CA ASP A 71 5.52 11.10 -0.96
C ASP A 71 6.40 10.22 -0.05
N ASP A 72 6.06 10.14 1.24
CA ASP A 72 6.67 9.22 2.19
C ASP A 72 5.58 8.46 2.95
N VAL A 73 5.69 7.13 2.91
CA VAL A 73 4.76 6.20 3.54
C VAL A 73 5.53 5.07 4.20
N THR A 74 5.04 4.67 5.35
CA THR A 74 5.64 3.59 6.15
C THR A 74 4.57 2.59 6.55
N CYS A 75 4.97 1.32 6.73
CA CYS A 75 4.13 0.34 7.41
C CYS A 75 4.60 0.25 8.86
N GLU A 76 3.74 0.66 9.79
CA GLU A 76 4.04 0.63 11.21
C GLU A 76 2.95 -0.13 11.96
N GLN A 77 3.37 -1.13 12.72
CA GLN A 77 2.45 -1.94 13.53
C GLN A 77 1.26 -2.45 12.71
N SER A 78 1.54 -2.96 11.49
CA SER A 78 0.52 -3.49 10.58
C SER A 78 -0.47 -2.46 10.03
N ARG A 79 -0.09 -1.18 9.98
CA ARG A 79 -0.90 -0.09 9.40
C ARG A 79 -0.05 0.81 8.51
N CYS A 80 -0.62 1.25 7.38
CA CYS A 80 0.00 2.30 6.59
C CYS A 80 -0.06 3.63 7.36
N VAL A 81 1.07 4.33 7.40
CA VAL A 81 1.22 5.65 8.01
C VAL A 81 1.85 6.56 6.97
N ILE A 82 1.09 7.56 6.53
CA ILE A 82 1.57 8.59 5.60
C ILE A 82 2.36 9.62 6.41
N ARG A 83 3.63 9.83 6.06
CA ARG A 83 4.54 10.80 6.69
C ARG A 83 4.52 12.14 5.97
N SER A 84 4.42 12.12 4.63
CA SER A 84 4.26 13.30 3.79
C SER A 84 3.46 12.98 2.54
N CYS A 85 2.79 14.01 2.01
CA CYS A 85 2.13 13.99 0.72
C CYS A 85 2.95 14.80 -0.29
N ALA A 86 2.73 14.51 -1.58
CA ALA A 86 3.29 15.29 -2.68
C ALA A 86 2.83 16.76 -2.61
N PRO A 87 3.59 17.71 -3.21
CA PRO A 87 3.20 19.11 -3.22
C PRO A 87 1.79 19.34 -3.76
N GLY A 88 0.98 20.10 -3.01
CA GLY A 88 -0.42 20.36 -3.35
C GLY A 88 -1.43 19.42 -2.68
N PHE A 89 -0.95 18.48 -1.87
CA PHE A 89 -1.78 17.54 -1.11
C PHE A 89 -1.45 17.56 0.39
N THR A 90 -2.45 17.26 1.21
CA THR A 90 -2.32 17.08 2.66
C THR A 90 -2.94 15.77 3.10
N VAL A 91 -2.45 15.24 4.22
CA VAL A 91 -2.98 14.03 4.83
C VAL A 91 -4.41 14.31 5.31
N ASN A 92 -5.35 13.43 4.94
CA ASN A 92 -6.73 13.51 5.39
C ASN A 92 -6.84 13.37 6.94
N ALA A 93 -8.00 13.71 7.50
CA ALA A 93 -8.20 13.64 8.96
C ALA A 93 -7.99 12.24 9.56
N ASN A 94 -8.10 11.19 8.74
CA ASN A 94 -7.96 9.79 9.16
C ASN A 94 -6.52 9.27 9.05
N GLY A 95 -5.60 10.02 8.43
CA GLY A 95 -4.22 9.59 8.20
C GLY A 95 -4.04 8.57 7.08
N THR A 96 -5.05 8.33 6.25
CA THR A 96 -5.10 7.20 5.31
C THR A 96 -4.91 7.57 3.85
N GLU A 97 -5.09 8.85 3.51
CA GLU A 97 -5.07 9.34 2.12
C GLU A 97 -4.44 10.73 2.06
N CYS A 98 -3.87 11.06 0.92
CA CYS A 98 -3.44 12.41 0.57
C CYS A 98 -4.52 13.06 -0.31
N ILE A 99 -5.17 14.10 0.22
CA ILE A 99 -6.23 14.86 -0.44
C ILE A 99 -5.70 16.20 -0.92
N GLU A 100 -6.30 16.76 -1.98
CA GLU A 100 -5.90 18.06 -2.50
C GLU A 100 -6.02 19.13 -1.41
N ASP A 101 -5.02 20.00 -1.32
CA ASP A 101 -5.10 21.17 -0.48
C ASP A 101 -6.04 22.18 -1.13
N GLU A 102 -7.15 22.47 -0.47
CA GLU A 102 -8.03 23.59 -0.81
C GLU A 102 -7.29 24.95 -0.88
N ASN A 103 -6.08 25.02 -0.33
CA ASN A 103 -5.21 26.19 -0.37
C ASN A 103 -4.14 26.15 -1.49
N SER A 104 -3.87 24.99 -2.10
CA SER A 104 -2.83 24.84 -3.14
C SER A 104 -3.34 25.09 -4.56
N THR A 105 -4.67 25.03 -4.78
CA THR A 105 -5.31 25.50 -6.02
C THR A 105 -5.21 27.01 -6.21
N THR A 106 -4.86 27.79 -5.17
CA THR A 106 -4.68 29.24 -5.25
C THR A 106 -3.21 29.68 -5.47
N ALA A 107 -2.28 28.75 -5.72
CA ALA A 107 -0.88 29.09 -6.01
C ALA A 107 -0.53 29.06 -7.51
N THR A 108 -1.45 28.64 -8.38
CA THR A 108 -1.28 28.71 -9.85
C THR A 108 -2.24 29.75 -10.43
N GLY A 109 -1.82 31.01 -10.40
CA GLY A 109 -2.36 32.02 -11.32
C GLY A 109 -3.71 32.61 -10.99
N ARG A 110 -4.02 32.89 -9.72
CA ARG A 110 -5.10 33.84 -9.41
C ARG A 110 -4.64 35.25 -9.77
N ARG A 111 -4.80 35.64 -11.04
CA ARG A 111 -4.91 37.04 -11.43
C ARG A 111 -6.06 37.60 -10.59
N ILE A 112 -5.73 38.31 -9.52
CA ILE A 112 -6.69 39.20 -8.88
C ILE A 112 -7.10 40.18 -9.97
N ALA A 113 -8.28 39.96 -10.56
CA ALA A 113 -8.97 41.00 -11.28
C ALA A 113 -9.29 42.07 -10.22
N VAL A 114 -8.38 43.03 -10.05
CA VAL A 114 -8.72 44.31 -9.43
C VAL A 114 -9.87 44.85 -10.27
N GLN A 115 -11.09 44.70 -9.77
CA GLN A 115 -12.24 45.37 -10.34
C GLN A 115 -11.93 46.86 -10.22
N SER A 116 -11.60 47.46 -11.37
CA SER A 116 -11.65 48.89 -11.57
C SER A 116 -13.07 49.33 -11.20
N LEU A 117 -13.22 49.95 -10.03
CA LEU A 117 -14.45 50.64 -9.66
C LEU A 117 -14.56 51.86 -10.56
N ASN A 118 -15.14 51.67 -11.73
CA ASN A 118 -15.75 52.76 -12.47
C ASN A 118 -17.01 53.18 -11.68
N GLY A 119 -16.96 54.36 -11.06
CA GLY A 119 -18.13 54.99 -10.45
C GLY A 119 -17.75 56.28 -9.73
N ILE A 120 -17.70 57.40 -10.48
CA ILE A 120 -18.70 58.50 -10.47
C ILE A 120 -18.81 59.26 -9.15
N GLU A 121 -18.12 60.40 -9.03
CA GLU A 121 -18.62 61.49 -8.19
C GLU A 121 -18.55 62.82 -8.96
N LYS A 122 -19.70 63.48 -8.97
CA LYS A 122 -20.07 64.71 -9.67
C LYS A 122 -19.52 65.90 -8.91
N PHE A 123 -18.94 66.91 -9.56
CA PHE A 123 -18.86 68.34 -9.18
C PHE A 123 -18.20 68.99 -10.42
N TRP A 124 -18.75 69.98 -11.12
CA TRP A 124 -19.14 71.31 -10.68
C TRP A 124 -20.29 71.86 -11.55
N GLY A 125 -21.27 72.47 -10.89
CA GLY A 125 -22.16 73.44 -11.52
C GLY A 125 -21.62 74.86 -11.36
N LEU A 126 -22.23 75.75 -12.15
CA LEU A 126 -22.04 77.20 -12.31
C LEU A 126 -21.01 77.61 -13.36
#